data_AF-A0A0S7XLP0-F1
#
_entry.id   AF-A0A0S7XLP0-F1
#
_cell.length_a   1.000
_cell.length_b   1.000
_cell.length_c   1.000
_cell.angle_alpha   90.00
_cell.angle_beta   90.00
_cell.angle_gamma   90.00
#
_symmetry.space_group_name_H-M   'P 1'
#
loop_
_entity.id
_entity.type
_entity.pdbx_description
1 polymer ?
#
loop_
_entity_poly.entity_id
_entity_poly.type
_entity_poly.pdbx_seq_one_letter_code
_entity_poly.pdbx_strand_id
1 'polypeptide(L)'
;IQSELDALSVIPPKVVFFENHFDEALELILRFQPGFALQIYPETRVYHFLKVADLSEKTITYNSQDRPISSLLSPSTRGRFTAYKIVGGPQHTSESLFLSSGDLEEYWEHSLEADWTVDKAFAPEKYDSGTCTSSNGVNTLTDSSKNWQTDEWVGAIVRVEISSSAFQWREVTSNDATTLSISPSSWGADPTNQSYELEKGYSPYRFVYSRYRIVDPAKRRIAKEITAPGALAPMVVYNTSARRPRFYRKWGTENYSTWWEVPVTFLYSSGIIITRFPIFTGDGTTPGAAEAAEDVRLDYAYLGNPLVARYPTSGYTGTAYTAAGIRREKVKHDETFIDSTDQAQYDQLAQALLEPLKDIAYSGGVPLKKLDWSLVNLGYRINITGQDDGGGPITTGFEQIKSFLLGVTYEFFPQLTTLNLSTSEGKFAFADFTELKEVIFWKNRVSELRREQLGWLRLENYSIHITHTSDGGNAPAGGQSGEVQEYNAQDPITLSGNTFGHRSYSSGQDGNKAPCNYPSKWQ
;
A
#
# COMPACT_ATOMS: atom_id res chain seq x y z
N ILE A 1 22.37 10.18 18.84
CA ILE A 1 21.09 9.46 18.65
C ILE A 1 19.90 10.30 19.09
N GLN A 2 19.57 10.49 20.38
CA GLN A 2 18.35 11.25 20.75
C GLN A 2 18.32 12.67 20.14
N SER A 3 19.41 13.44 20.27
CA SER A 3 19.51 14.77 19.65
C SER A 3 19.44 14.77 18.11
N GLU A 4 19.76 13.64 17.46
CA GLU A 4 19.66 13.46 16.00
C GLU A 4 18.24 13.08 15.60
N LEU A 5 17.55 12.29 16.43
CA LEU A 5 16.12 11.99 16.28
C LEU A 5 15.28 13.25 16.52
N ASP A 6 15.66 14.08 17.50
CA ASP A 6 15.02 15.37 17.77
C ASP A 6 15.21 16.37 16.60
N ALA A 7 16.22 16.16 15.75
CA ALA A 7 16.44 16.95 14.54
C ALA A 7 15.59 16.52 13.34
N LEU A 8 14.84 15.41 13.44
CA LEU A 8 13.88 15.00 12.43
C LEU A 8 12.71 16.00 12.40
N SER A 9 12.70 16.89 11.41
CA SER A 9 11.72 17.96 11.30
C SER A 9 10.31 17.49 10.95
N VAL A 10 10.18 16.24 10.48
CA VAL A 10 8.91 15.63 10.15
C VAL A 10 8.75 14.37 10.98
N ILE A 11 7.91 14.48 11.99
CA ILE A 11 7.52 13.38 12.86
C ILE A 11 6.51 12.54 12.06
N PRO A 12 6.71 11.21 11.94
CA PRO A 12 5.70 10.35 11.36
C PRO A 12 4.37 10.59 12.11
N PRO A 13 3.24 10.72 11.40
CA PRO A 13 1.97 11.05 12.04
C PRO A 13 1.46 9.95 12.99
N LYS A 14 2.11 8.78 13.01
CA LYS A 14 1.81 7.70 13.94
C LYS A 14 3.08 7.19 14.60
N VAL A 15 2.95 6.81 15.86
CA VAL A 15 3.99 6.06 16.57
C VAL A 15 4.20 4.75 15.86
N VAL A 16 5.43 4.49 15.44
CA VAL A 16 5.81 3.25 14.77
C VAL A 16 6.53 2.40 15.78
N PHE A 17 5.91 1.28 16.15
CA PHE A 17 6.52 0.28 17.01
C PHE A 17 7.31 -0.70 16.14
N PHE A 18 8.53 -1.01 16.55
CA PHE A 18 9.39 -1.99 15.88
C PHE A 18 9.58 -3.17 16.83
N GLU A 19 9.13 -4.36 16.41
CA GLU A 19 9.24 -5.53 17.28
C GLU A 19 10.52 -6.34 17.03
N ASN A 20 11.15 -6.30 15.84
CA ASN A 20 12.17 -7.33 15.55
C ASN A 20 13.48 -6.91 14.85
N HIS A 21 13.58 -5.91 13.95
CA HIS A 21 14.87 -5.63 13.29
C HIS A 21 15.19 -4.14 13.00
N PHE A 22 16.48 -3.79 13.12
CA PHE A 22 17.02 -2.42 12.89
C PHE A 22 16.89 -1.98 11.43
N ASP A 23 16.95 -2.90 10.47
CA ASP A 23 16.80 -2.61 9.05
C ASP A 23 15.36 -2.19 8.70
N GLU A 24 14.34 -2.80 9.30
CA GLU A 24 12.96 -2.36 9.17
C GLU A 24 12.75 -0.93 9.71
N ALA A 25 13.34 -0.64 10.87
CA ALA A 25 13.31 0.71 11.45
C ALA A 25 14.00 1.73 10.54
N LEU A 26 15.14 1.37 9.98
CA LEU A 26 15.89 2.20 9.05
C LEU A 26 15.11 2.45 7.74
N GLU A 27 14.58 1.40 7.12
CA GLU A 27 13.79 1.51 5.89
C GLU A 27 12.60 2.44 6.12
N LEU A 28 11.94 2.32 7.26
CA LEU A 28 10.79 3.12 7.59
C LEU A 28 11.16 4.59 7.84
N ILE A 29 12.23 4.86 8.59
CA ILE A 29 12.76 6.23 8.77
C ILE A 29 13.05 6.86 7.41
N LEU A 30 13.79 6.16 6.54
CA LEU A 30 14.17 6.66 5.21
C LEU A 30 12.95 6.82 4.28
N ARG A 31 11.88 6.04 4.48
CA ARG A 31 10.62 6.17 3.74
C ARG A 31 9.88 7.48 4.06
N PHE A 32 9.95 7.96 5.29
CA PHE A 32 9.33 9.23 5.71
C PHE A 32 10.30 10.42 5.62
N GLN A 33 11.60 10.17 5.76
CA GLN A 33 12.68 11.16 5.73
C GLN A 33 13.71 10.86 4.62
N PRO A 34 13.33 10.98 3.33
CA PRO A 34 14.25 10.70 2.22
C PRO A 34 15.46 11.66 2.16
N GLY A 35 15.41 12.78 2.87
CA GLY A 35 16.52 13.74 3.01
C GLY A 35 17.56 13.35 4.06
N PHE A 36 17.49 12.14 4.64
CA PHE A 36 18.48 11.62 5.57
C PHE A 36 19.26 10.46 4.97
N ALA A 37 20.48 10.25 5.46
CA ALA A 37 21.34 9.12 5.12
C ALA A 37 21.90 8.49 6.40
N LEU A 38 22.18 7.20 6.36
CA LEU A 38 22.83 6.48 7.46
C LEU A 38 24.32 6.35 7.16
N GLN A 39 25.16 6.85 8.07
CA GLN A 39 26.59 6.58 8.07
C GLN A 39 26.93 5.57 9.16
N ILE A 40 27.67 4.52 8.78
CA ILE A 40 28.14 3.48 9.68
C ILE A 40 29.66 3.62 9.83
N TYR A 41 30.11 3.78 11.06
CA TYR A 41 31.52 3.82 11.42
C TYR A 41 31.92 2.44 11.97
N PRO A 42 32.48 1.54 11.14
CA PRO A 42 32.71 0.14 11.52
C PRO A 42 33.68 0.01 12.70
N GLU A 43 34.63 0.94 12.84
CA GLU A 43 35.62 0.95 13.90
C GLU A 43 35.02 1.28 15.27
N THR A 44 34.05 2.18 15.34
CA THR A 44 33.37 2.56 16.60
C THR A 44 32.05 1.83 16.81
N ARG A 45 31.51 1.17 15.76
CA ARG A 45 30.15 0.60 15.70
C ARG A 45 29.06 1.64 16.01
N VAL A 46 29.33 2.91 15.71
CA VAL A 46 28.38 4.00 15.87
C VAL A 46 27.68 4.26 14.54
N TYR A 47 26.38 4.54 14.65
CA TYR A 47 25.49 4.86 13.55
C TYR A 47 25.10 6.33 13.66
N HIS A 48 25.23 7.08 12.57
CA HIS A 48 24.82 8.47 12.52
C HIS A 48 23.79 8.68 11.42
N PHE A 49 22.68 9.32 11.76
CA PHE A 49 21.73 9.84 10.78
C PHE A 49 22.17 11.24 10.38
N LEU A 50 22.60 11.37 9.14
CA LEU A 50 23.01 12.65 8.58
C LEU A 50 21.87 13.21 7.75
N LYS A 51 21.44 14.42 8.09
CA LYS A 51 20.60 15.19 7.19
C LYS A 51 21.43 15.55 5.99
N VAL A 52 21.03 15.05 4.83
CA VAL A 52 21.77 15.18 3.57
C VAL A 52 21.91 16.66 3.19
N ALA A 53 20.95 17.51 3.60
CA ALA A 53 20.98 18.97 3.50
C ALA A 53 22.15 19.64 4.22
N ASP A 54 22.61 19.04 5.32
CA ASP A 54 23.54 19.64 6.27
C ASP A 54 24.97 19.13 6.08
N LEU A 55 25.20 18.27 5.07
CA LEU A 55 26.54 17.82 4.70
C LEU A 55 27.41 19.04 4.35
N SER A 56 28.65 19.04 4.84
CA SER A 56 29.60 20.12 4.61
C SER A 56 29.78 20.38 3.11
N GLU A 57 29.67 21.65 2.73
CA GLU A 57 29.87 22.07 1.34
C GLU A 57 31.36 22.26 1.06
N LYS A 58 31.80 21.82 -0.11
CA LYS A 58 33.15 21.99 -0.62
C LYS A 58 33.10 22.50 -2.05
N THR A 59 33.79 23.61 -2.28
CA THR A 59 33.90 24.19 -3.62
C THR A 59 35.16 23.65 -4.28
N ILE A 60 35.01 23.06 -5.46
CA ILE A 60 36.12 22.69 -6.32
C ILE A 60 36.23 23.69 -7.47
N THR A 61 37.46 23.99 -7.86
CA THR A 61 37.73 24.83 -9.02
C THR A 61 38.04 23.95 -10.22
N TYR A 62 37.20 24.03 -11.25
CA TYR A 62 37.35 23.31 -12.50
C TYR A 62 38.05 24.20 -13.55
N ASN A 63 39.10 23.68 -14.19
CA ASN A 63 39.77 24.40 -15.26
C ASN A 63 39.01 24.17 -16.58
N SER A 64 38.47 25.24 -17.14
CA SER A 64 37.49 25.21 -18.24
C SER A 64 38.04 24.83 -19.61
N GLN A 65 39.37 24.75 -19.75
CA GLN A 65 40.09 24.44 -20.99
C GLN A 65 39.72 23.10 -21.62
N ASP A 66 39.30 22.11 -20.83
CA ASP A 66 39.08 20.76 -21.37
C ASP A 66 37.71 20.61 -22.00
N ARG A 67 36.64 20.88 -21.24
CA ARG A 67 35.24 20.74 -21.66
C ARG A 67 34.34 21.65 -20.82
N PRO A 68 33.27 22.22 -21.38
CA PRO A 68 32.27 22.90 -20.56
C PRO A 68 31.64 21.90 -19.59
N ILE A 69 31.49 22.28 -18.32
CA ILE A 69 30.93 21.40 -17.27
C ILE A 69 29.52 20.89 -17.64
N SER A 70 28.76 21.68 -18.39
CA SER A 70 27.45 21.29 -18.91
C SER A 70 27.48 20.06 -19.82
N SER A 71 28.65 19.69 -20.37
CA SER A 71 28.85 18.45 -21.12
C SER A 71 29.18 17.24 -20.25
N LEU A 72 29.61 17.47 -19.00
CA LEU A 72 30.02 16.44 -18.04
C LEU A 72 28.87 16.02 -17.13
N LEU A 73 27.96 16.96 -16.82
CA LEU A 73 26.79 16.72 -16.00
C LEU A 73 25.54 16.66 -16.86
N SER A 74 24.90 15.49 -16.89
CA SER A 74 23.66 15.31 -17.63
C SER A 74 22.46 15.73 -16.79
N PRO A 75 21.67 16.74 -17.20
CA PRO A 75 20.40 17.04 -16.55
C PRO A 75 19.41 15.90 -16.81
N SER A 76 18.58 15.61 -15.82
CA SER A 76 17.56 14.57 -15.86
C SER A 76 16.30 15.03 -15.16
N THR A 77 15.22 15.00 -15.93
CA THR A 77 13.86 15.26 -15.48
C THR A 77 13.10 13.96 -15.17
N ARG A 78 13.75 12.80 -15.36
CA ARG A 78 13.15 11.50 -15.10
C ARG A 78 12.92 11.34 -13.59
N GLY A 79 11.70 10.95 -13.23
CA GLY A 79 11.31 10.78 -11.83
C GLY A 79 11.13 12.09 -11.06
N ARG A 80 11.08 13.24 -11.75
CA ARG A 80 10.81 14.55 -11.12
C ARG A 80 9.33 14.85 -11.07
N PHE A 81 8.92 15.36 -9.92
CA PHE A 81 7.55 15.72 -9.58
C PHE A 81 7.60 17.11 -8.98
N THR A 82 6.65 17.95 -9.34
CA THR A 82 6.63 19.36 -8.96
C THR A 82 5.46 19.69 -8.04
N ALA A 83 4.67 18.66 -7.68
CA ALA A 83 3.73 18.64 -6.58
C ALA A 83 3.65 17.21 -5.99
N TYR A 84 3.30 17.12 -4.72
CA TYR A 84 3.05 15.86 -4.01
C TYR A 84 1.72 15.95 -3.28
N LYS A 85 0.89 14.92 -3.43
CA LYS A 85 -0.44 14.83 -2.84
C LYS A 85 -0.58 13.53 -2.07
N ILE A 86 -0.90 13.62 -0.78
CA ILE A 86 -1.26 12.49 0.06
C ILE A 86 -2.79 12.50 0.20
N VAL A 87 -3.42 11.40 -0.21
CA VAL A 87 -4.87 11.20 -0.10
C VAL A 87 -5.13 10.24 1.02
N GLY A 88 -5.87 10.72 2.01
CA GLY A 88 -6.25 9.97 3.19
C GLY A 88 -7.40 9.01 2.97
N GLY A 89 -7.79 8.34 4.06
CA GLY A 89 -9.04 7.59 4.11
C GLY A 89 -10.24 8.55 4.06
N PRO A 90 -11.42 8.06 3.66
CA PRO A 90 -12.66 8.82 3.82
C PRO A 90 -12.87 9.17 5.30
N GLN A 91 -13.33 10.38 5.59
CA GLN A 91 -13.68 10.74 6.96
C GLN A 91 -14.95 10.00 7.40
N HIS A 92 -14.98 9.53 8.64
CA HIS A 92 -16.17 8.90 9.23
C HIS A 92 -16.88 9.96 10.06
N THR A 93 -18.10 10.33 9.67
CA THR A 93 -18.95 11.23 10.46
C THR A 93 -20.16 10.45 10.94
N SER A 94 -20.32 10.33 12.26
CA SER A 94 -21.46 9.67 12.88
C SER A 94 -22.63 10.63 13.02
N GLU A 95 -23.84 10.17 12.70
CA GLU A 95 -25.06 10.97 12.75
C GLU A 95 -26.28 10.07 13.03
N SER A 96 -27.33 10.66 13.59
CA SER A 96 -28.65 10.05 13.71
C SER A 96 -29.62 10.78 12.78
N LEU A 97 -30.21 10.05 11.84
CA LEU A 97 -31.20 10.57 10.90
C LEU A 97 -32.60 10.11 11.31
N PHE A 98 -33.60 10.97 11.14
CA PHE A 98 -34.99 10.66 11.46
C PHE A 98 -35.89 10.86 10.23
N LEU A 99 -36.98 10.11 10.15
CA LEU A 99 -38.02 10.37 9.14
C LEU A 99 -38.78 11.66 9.47
N SER A 100 -39.09 11.87 10.75
CA SER A 100 -39.79 13.07 11.23
C SER A 100 -39.04 14.39 11.00
N SER A 101 -37.70 14.37 10.88
CA SER A 101 -36.88 15.55 10.54
C SER A 101 -36.69 15.75 9.03
N GLY A 102 -37.14 14.81 8.19
CA GLY A 102 -36.91 14.83 6.74
C GLY A 102 -35.50 14.41 6.31
N ASP A 103 -34.70 13.82 7.20
CA ASP A 103 -33.37 13.29 6.85
C ASP A 103 -33.46 11.92 6.15
N LEU A 104 -34.52 11.18 6.46
CA LEU A 104 -34.93 9.97 5.77
C LEU A 104 -36.21 10.25 4.97
N GLU A 105 -36.40 9.51 3.88
CA GLU A 105 -37.66 9.49 3.14
C GLU A 105 -38.16 8.06 2.95
N GLU A 106 -39.48 7.95 2.87
CA GLU A 106 -40.18 6.77 2.42
C GLU A 106 -39.84 6.56 0.94
N TYR A 107 -39.28 5.40 0.61
CA TYR A 107 -38.75 5.14 -0.71
C TYR A 107 -39.51 4.01 -1.40
N TRP A 108 -40.83 4.06 -1.48
CA TRP A 108 -41.65 3.09 -2.22
C TRP A 108 -42.70 3.79 -3.08
N GLU A 109 -43.47 3.01 -3.82
CA GLU A 109 -44.58 3.53 -4.61
C GLU A 109 -45.83 3.65 -3.73
N HIS A 110 -46.15 4.87 -3.29
CA HIS A 110 -47.28 5.13 -2.38
C HIS A 110 -48.66 4.70 -2.94
N SER A 111 -48.80 4.58 -4.26
CA SER A 111 -50.03 4.08 -4.91
C SER A 111 -50.40 2.67 -4.43
N LEU A 112 -49.41 1.88 -4.01
CA LEU A 112 -49.60 0.50 -3.55
C LEU A 112 -50.16 0.41 -2.13
N GLU A 113 -50.14 1.49 -1.34
CA GLU A 113 -50.58 1.47 0.06
C GLU A 113 -52.07 1.15 0.19
N ALA A 114 -52.91 1.70 -0.68
CA ALA A 114 -54.36 1.50 -0.67
C ALA A 114 -54.75 0.01 -0.83
N ASP A 115 -53.91 -0.76 -1.52
CA ASP A 115 -54.13 -2.17 -1.80
C ASP A 115 -53.23 -3.09 -0.95
N TRP A 116 -52.39 -2.52 -0.09
CA TRP A 116 -51.36 -3.26 0.62
C TRP A 116 -51.98 -4.18 1.68
N THR A 117 -51.48 -5.41 1.75
CA THR A 117 -51.70 -6.35 2.85
C THR A 117 -50.41 -7.10 3.14
N VAL A 118 -50.31 -7.66 4.35
CA VAL A 118 -49.18 -8.49 4.77
C VAL A 118 -48.99 -9.69 3.83
N ASP A 119 -50.08 -10.31 3.38
CA ASP A 119 -50.04 -11.43 2.45
C ASP A 119 -49.48 -11.00 1.09
N LYS A 120 -49.90 -9.85 0.57
CA LYS A 120 -49.34 -9.30 -0.68
C LYS A 120 -47.88 -8.90 -0.53
N ALA A 121 -47.46 -8.43 0.65
CA ALA A 121 -46.08 -8.05 0.92
C ALA A 121 -45.13 -9.26 0.95
N PHE A 122 -45.62 -10.43 1.38
CA PHE A 122 -44.85 -11.68 1.39
C PHE A 122 -45.10 -12.56 0.17
N ALA A 123 -46.08 -12.24 -0.67
CA ALA A 123 -46.27 -12.90 -1.95
C ALA A 123 -45.04 -12.72 -2.86
N PRO A 124 -44.72 -13.70 -3.71
CA PRO A 124 -43.76 -13.50 -4.77
C PRO A 124 -44.29 -12.49 -5.81
N GLU A 125 -43.40 -11.86 -6.58
CA GLU A 125 -43.79 -10.96 -7.68
C GLU A 125 -44.60 -11.72 -8.74
N LYS A 126 -44.16 -12.95 -9.00
CA LYS A 126 -44.81 -13.87 -9.91
C LYS A 126 -44.93 -15.23 -9.24
N TYR A 127 -46.12 -15.81 -9.38
CA TYR A 127 -46.44 -17.14 -8.89
C TYR A 127 -47.04 -17.96 -10.03
N ASP A 128 -46.62 -19.20 -10.13
CA ASP A 128 -47.28 -20.21 -10.95
C ASP A 128 -47.15 -21.58 -10.28
N SER A 129 -48.05 -22.50 -10.58
CA SER A 129 -48.00 -23.86 -10.06
C SER A 129 -48.54 -24.86 -11.07
N GLY A 130 -48.11 -26.10 -10.98
CA GLY A 130 -48.49 -27.12 -11.95
C GLY A 130 -48.08 -28.52 -11.55
N THR A 131 -48.10 -29.41 -12.52
CA THR A 131 -47.63 -30.79 -12.36
C THR A 131 -46.58 -31.06 -13.42
N CYS A 132 -45.40 -31.49 -12.97
CA CYS A 132 -44.33 -31.86 -13.88
C CYS A 132 -44.77 -33.07 -14.72
N THR A 133 -44.87 -32.91 -16.02
CA THR A 133 -45.27 -33.96 -16.96
C THR A 133 -44.11 -34.87 -17.36
N SER A 134 -42.88 -34.35 -17.36
CA SER A 134 -41.66 -35.14 -17.58
C SER A 134 -40.42 -34.40 -17.10
N SER A 135 -39.35 -35.16 -16.82
CA SER A 135 -38.02 -34.64 -16.49
C SER A 135 -36.95 -35.51 -17.12
N ASN A 136 -35.78 -34.95 -17.40
CA ASN A 136 -34.60 -35.75 -17.72
C ASN A 136 -33.91 -36.36 -16.48
N GLY A 137 -34.49 -36.17 -15.28
CA GLY A 137 -33.97 -36.65 -14.00
C GLY A 137 -32.72 -35.93 -13.50
N VAL A 138 -32.16 -35.00 -14.28
CA VAL A 138 -30.90 -34.31 -13.96
C VAL A 138 -31.15 -32.84 -13.68
N ASN A 139 -31.61 -32.06 -14.65
CA ASN A 139 -31.63 -30.61 -14.54
C ASN A 139 -32.79 -29.94 -15.27
N THR A 140 -33.85 -30.70 -15.60
CA THR A 140 -35.03 -30.16 -16.26
C THR A 140 -36.32 -30.51 -15.53
N LEU A 141 -37.34 -29.65 -15.66
CA LEU A 141 -38.72 -29.92 -15.30
C LEU A 141 -39.58 -29.47 -16.47
N THR A 142 -40.37 -30.37 -17.05
CA THR A 142 -41.23 -30.09 -18.19
C THR A 142 -42.70 -30.19 -17.80
N ASP A 143 -43.45 -29.10 -17.96
CA ASP A 143 -44.90 -29.07 -17.84
C ASP A 143 -45.51 -28.68 -19.20
N SER A 144 -46.00 -29.69 -19.92
CA SER A 144 -46.61 -29.51 -21.25
C SER A 144 -47.94 -28.77 -21.24
N SER A 145 -48.54 -28.50 -20.06
CA SER A 145 -49.74 -27.66 -19.94
C SER A 145 -49.42 -26.16 -19.92
N LYS A 146 -48.14 -25.80 -19.80
CA LYS A 146 -47.68 -24.41 -19.68
C LYS A 146 -47.38 -23.79 -21.04
N ASN A 147 -47.37 -22.47 -21.05
CA ASN A 147 -47.01 -21.65 -22.20
C ASN A 147 -46.26 -20.41 -21.70
N TRP A 148 -45.15 -20.64 -21.02
CA TRP A 148 -44.30 -19.59 -20.49
C TRP A 148 -43.62 -18.81 -21.63
N GLN A 149 -43.27 -17.56 -21.37
CA GLN A 149 -42.35 -16.85 -22.25
C GLN A 149 -40.93 -17.38 -22.02
N THR A 150 -40.10 -17.43 -23.06
CA THR A 150 -38.68 -17.79 -22.93
C THR A 150 -38.02 -16.91 -21.88
N ASP A 151 -37.31 -17.54 -20.94
CA ASP A 151 -36.60 -16.93 -19.82
C ASP A 151 -37.45 -16.11 -18.83
N GLU A 152 -38.77 -16.23 -18.89
CA GLU A 152 -39.72 -15.63 -17.96
C GLU A 152 -39.44 -15.98 -16.49
N TRP A 153 -38.94 -17.18 -16.22
CA TRP A 153 -38.70 -17.73 -14.88
C TRP A 153 -37.22 -17.77 -14.50
N VAL A 154 -36.30 -17.19 -15.29
CA VAL A 154 -34.88 -17.11 -14.89
C VAL A 154 -34.73 -16.40 -13.54
N GLY A 155 -33.96 -17.01 -12.64
CA GLY A 155 -33.73 -16.56 -11.26
C GLY A 155 -34.86 -16.86 -10.29
N ALA A 156 -35.94 -17.51 -10.74
CA ALA A 156 -37.01 -17.98 -9.88
C ALA A 156 -36.56 -19.20 -9.05
N ILE A 157 -37.29 -19.46 -7.97
CA ILE A 157 -37.18 -20.70 -7.21
C ILE A 157 -38.35 -21.60 -7.59
N VAL A 158 -38.03 -22.84 -7.97
CA VAL A 158 -39.01 -23.92 -8.13
C VAL A 158 -38.99 -24.82 -6.90
N ARG A 159 -40.17 -25.00 -6.28
CA ARG A 159 -40.40 -25.95 -5.19
C ARG A 159 -41.18 -27.13 -5.75
N VAL A 160 -40.61 -28.32 -5.71
CA VAL A 160 -41.28 -29.57 -6.10
C VAL A 160 -41.61 -30.39 -4.86
N GLU A 161 -42.84 -30.88 -4.76
CA GLU A 161 -43.28 -31.79 -3.71
C GLU A 161 -43.07 -33.24 -4.17
N ILE A 162 -42.02 -33.90 -3.69
CA ILE A 162 -41.66 -35.28 -4.10
C ILE A 162 -42.51 -36.32 -3.36
N SER A 163 -42.98 -35.97 -2.16
CA SER A 163 -43.93 -36.76 -1.37
C SER A 163 -44.64 -35.83 -0.39
N SER A 164 -45.68 -36.32 0.29
CA SER A 164 -46.51 -35.55 1.24
C SER A 164 -45.76 -34.87 2.39
N SER A 165 -44.45 -35.11 2.54
CA SER A 165 -43.60 -34.48 3.54
C SER A 165 -42.19 -34.16 3.04
N ALA A 166 -41.93 -34.19 1.73
CA ALA A 166 -40.60 -33.96 1.18
C ALA A 166 -40.63 -32.96 0.00
N PHE A 167 -39.84 -31.90 0.13
CA PHE A 167 -39.72 -30.84 -0.87
C PHE A 167 -38.31 -30.75 -1.43
N GLN A 168 -38.20 -30.39 -2.71
CA GLN A 168 -36.94 -30.01 -3.36
C GLN A 168 -37.02 -28.59 -3.88
N TRP A 169 -36.00 -27.79 -3.58
CA TRP A 169 -35.88 -26.40 -4.01
C TRP A 169 -34.76 -26.27 -5.03
N ARG A 170 -35.01 -25.61 -6.15
CA ARG A 170 -34.01 -25.37 -7.19
C ARG A 170 -34.16 -23.97 -7.76
N GLU A 171 -33.04 -23.39 -8.19
CA GLU A 171 -33.04 -22.13 -8.92
C GLU A 171 -33.25 -22.41 -10.41
N VAL A 172 -34.09 -21.64 -11.08
CA VAL A 172 -34.31 -21.73 -12.52
C VAL A 172 -33.24 -20.91 -13.24
N THR A 173 -32.45 -21.55 -14.10
CA THR A 173 -31.36 -20.93 -14.86
C THR A 173 -31.78 -20.46 -16.25
N SER A 174 -32.77 -21.12 -16.85
CA SER A 174 -33.40 -20.76 -18.13
C SER A 174 -34.75 -21.46 -18.24
N ASN A 175 -35.64 -20.95 -19.09
CA ASN A 175 -36.84 -21.70 -19.46
C ASN A 175 -37.27 -21.44 -20.90
N ASP A 176 -37.87 -22.44 -21.53
CA ASP A 176 -38.67 -22.26 -22.73
C ASP A 176 -40.17 -22.24 -22.36
N ALA A 177 -41.05 -22.47 -23.34
CA ALA A 177 -42.49 -22.42 -23.14
C ALA A 177 -43.04 -23.48 -22.16
N THR A 178 -42.36 -24.62 -22.02
CA THR A 178 -42.84 -25.76 -21.23
C THR A 178 -41.78 -26.34 -20.30
N THR A 179 -40.52 -25.94 -20.44
CA THR A 179 -39.38 -26.60 -19.79
C THR A 179 -38.57 -25.59 -18.99
N LEU A 180 -38.38 -25.87 -17.71
CA LEU A 180 -37.43 -25.20 -16.85
C LEU A 180 -36.10 -25.94 -16.87
N SER A 181 -35.00 -25.21 -16.97
CA SER A 181 -33.65 -25.68 -16.64
C SER A 181 -33.26 -25.15 -15.27
N ILE A 182 -32.59 -25.97 -14.45
CA ILE A 182 -32.37 -25.67 -13.03
C ILE A 182 -30.92 -25.83 -12.55
N SER A 183 -30.61 -25.22 -11.40
CA SER A 183 -29.35 -25.32 -10.66
C SER A 183 -29.57 -25.54 -9.15
N PRO A 184 -28.72 -26.35 -8.46
CA PRO A 184 -27.68 -27.21 -9.03
C PRO A 184 -28.27 -28.32 -9.90
N SER A 185 -27.47 -28.82 -10.85
CA SER A 185 -27.87 -29.76 -11.91
C SER A 185 -28.03 -31.21 -11.42
N SER A 186 -28.85 -31.42 -10.40
CA SER A 186 -29.37 -32.75 -10.05
C SER A 186 -30.65 -32.60 -9.25
N TRP A 187 -31.72 -33.24 -9.67
CA TRP A 187 -32.82 -33.53 -8.78
C TRP A 187 -32.39 -34.62 -7.79
N GLY A 188 -32.84 -34.52 -6.53
CA GLY A 188 -32.59 -35.60 -5.57
C GLY A 188 -33.47 -36.82 -5.87
N ALA A 189 -34.64 -36.58 -6.44
CA ALA A 189 -35.63 -37.56 -6.85
C ALA A 189 -36.31 -37.00 -8.11
N ASP A 190 -36.64 -37.86 -9.07
CA ASP A 190 -37.27 -37.45 -10.32
C ASP A 190 -38.58 -36.70 -10.05
N PRO A 191 -38.72 -35.43 -10.50
CA PRO A 191 -39.92 -34.64 -10.27
C PRO A 191 -41.09 -35.06 -11.18
N THR A 192 -40.94 -36.04 -12.08
CA THR A 192 -42.02 -36.46 -12.98
C THR A 192 -43.28 -36.89 -12.21
N ASN A 193 -44.43 -36.37 -12.63
CA ASN A 193 -45.75 -36.48 -12.01
C ASN A 193 -45.89 -35.85 -10.61
N GLN A 194 -44.97 -34.99 -10.21
CA GLN A 194 -45.03 -34.26 -8.93
C GLN A 194 -45.62 -32.86 -9.11
N SER A 195 -46.31 -32.36 -8.08
CA SER A 195 -46.74 -30.95 -7.99
C SER A 195 -45.53 -30.04 -7.80
N TYR A 196 -45.59 -28.86 -8.40
CA TYR A 196 -44.59 -27.82 -8.21
C TYR A 196 -45.19 -26.43 -8.07
N GLU A 197 -44.44 -25.54 -7.43
CA GLU A 197 -44.71 -24.11 -7.31
C GLU A 197 -43.49 -23.32 -7.79
N LEU A 198 -43.72 -22.24 -8.52
CA LEU A 198 -42.74 -21.30 -9.01
C LEU A 198 -42.92 -19.96 -8.34
N GLU A 199 -41.85 -19.43 -7.78
CA GLU A 199 -41.82 -18.13 -7.13
C GLU A 199 -40.68 -17.31 -7.74
N LYS A 200 -41.01 -16.19 -8.37
CA LYS A 200 -40.02 -15.24 -8.90
C LYS A 200 -40.15 -13.90 -8.22
N GLY A 201 -39.01 -13.34 -7.82
CA GLY A 201 -38.91 -11.98 -7.29
C GLY A 201 -39.63 -11.77 -5.96
N TYR A 202 -39.53 -10.55 -5.45
CA TYR A 202 -40.35 -10.10 -4.33
C TYR A 202 -41.50 -9.26 -4.87
N SER A 203 -42.70 -9.47 -4.35
CA SER A 203 -43.84 -8.60 -4.66
C SER A 203 -43.47 -7.13 -4.49
N PRO A 204 -43.92 -6.21 -5.36
CA PRO A 204 -43.64 -4.78 -5.18
C PRO A 204 -44.20 -4.25 -3.84
N TYR A 205 -45.26 -4.87 -3.32
CA TYR A 205 -45.81 -4.59 -1.99
C TYR A 205 -44.84 -4.93 -0.84
N ARG A 206 -43.80 -5.76 -1.09
CA ARG A 206 -42.74 -6.05 -0.11
C ARG A 206 -42.02 -4.78 0.34
N PHE A 207 -41.85 -3.82 -0.58
CA PHE A 207 -41.09 -2.58 -0.34
C PHE A 207 -41.89 -1.48 0.35
N VAL A 208 -43.22 -1.57 0.30
CA VAL A 208 -44.11 -0.67 1.03
C VAL A 208 -43.89 -0.86 2.52
N TYR A 209 -43.69 0.25 3.24
CA TYR A 209 -43.30 0.29 4.65
C TYR A 209 -42.00 -0.46 4.99
N SER A 210 -41.14 -0.80 4.01
CA SER A 210 -39.89 -1.51 4.30
C SER A 210 -38.65 -0.90 3.67
N ARG A 211 -38.82 0.08 2.77
CA ARG A 211 -37.71 0.69 2.02
C ARG A 211 -37.59 2.17 2.33
N TYR A 212 -36.47 2.57 2.93
CA TYR A 212 -36.17 3.96 3.26
C TYR A 212 -34.91 4.42 2.52
N ARG A 213 -34.77 5.73 2.33
CA ARG A 213 -33.58 6.32 1.70
C ARG A 213 -33.09 7.52 2.49
N ILE A 214 -31.78 7.66 2.59
CA ILE A 214 -31.12 8.89 3.09
C ILE A 214 -31.34 10.00 2.05
N VAL A 215 -31.96 11.11 2.47
CA VAL A 215 -32.33 12.20 1.57
C VAL A 215 -31.08 12.86 0.98
N ASP A 216 -30.11 13.25 1.82
CA ASP A 216 -28.87 13.91 1.39
C ASP A 216 -27.95 12.93 0.61
N PRO A 217 -27.73 13.15 -0.70
CA PRO A 217 -26.88 12.28 -1.51
C PRO A 217 -25.42 12.22 -1.04
N ALA A 218 -24.89 13.28 -0.41
CA ALA A 218 -23.52 13.31 0.08
C ALA A 218 -23.31 12.36 1.27
N LYS A 219 -24.39 12.03 1.99
CA LYS A 219 -24.36 11.17 3.17
C LYS A 219 -24.76 9.70 2.88
N ARG A 220 -25.12 9.37 1.64
CA ARG A 220 -25.56 8.02 1.24
C ARG A 220 -24.47 6.94 1.31
N ARG A 221 -23.20 7.32 1.39
CA ARG A 221 -22.06 6.39 1.48
C ARG A 221 -21.89 5.89 2.91
N ILE A 222 -22.71 4.92 3.30
CA ILE A 222 -22.73 4.37 4.66
C ILE A 222 -21.41 3.63 4.95
N ALA A 223 -20.79 3.92 6.08
CA ALA A 223 -19.65 3.17 6.58
C ALA A 223 -20.10 1.81 7.14
N LYS A 224 -19.38 0.74 6.81
CA LYS A 224 -19.66 -0.60 7.36
C LYS A 224 -19.37 -0.67 8.86
N GLU A 225 -18.38 0.11 9.30
CA GLU A 225 -17.94 0.18 10.69
C GLU A 225 -17.87 1.62 11.19
N ILE A 226 -18.27 1.82 12.45
CA ILE A 226 -18.22 3.10 13.16
C ILE A 226 -16.91 3.11 13.98
N THR A 227 -15.88 3.79 13.47
CA THR A 227 -14.49 3.74 13.98
C THR A 227 -14.31 4.39 15.36
N ALA A 228 -15.12 5.39 15.67
CA ALA A 228 -15.19 5.98 16.99
C ALA A 228 -16.63 5.84 17.49
N PRO A 229 -16.89 5.07 18.57
CA PRO A 229 -18.13 5.18 19.31
C PRO A 229 -18.14 6.55 20.02
N GLY A 230 -18.22 7.64 19.24
CA GLY A 230 -18.70 8.92 19.73
C GLY A 230 -20.07 8.67 20.36
N ALA A 231 -20.39 9.43 21.41
CA ALA A 231 -21.53 9.24 22.30
C ALA A 231 -22.90 9.27 21.59
N LEU A 232 -23.19 8.27 20.74
CA LEU A 232 -24.52 7.99 20.25
C LEU A 232 -25.33 7.56 21.47
N ALA A 233 -26.41 8.30 21.72
CA ALA A 233 -27.04 8.49 23.01
C ALA A 233 -27.28 7.19 23.82
N PRO A 234 -27.18 7.25 25.16
CA PRO A 234 -27.42 6.12 26.03
C PRO A 234 -28.90 5.70 25.97
N MET A 235 -29.22 4.63 25.23
CA MET A 235 -30.40 3.85 25.56
C MET A 235 -30.09 3.01 26.80
N VAL A 236 -30.89 3.22 27.84
CA VAL A 236 -30.65 2.86 29.25
C VAL A 236 -30.50 1.35 29.54
N VAL A 237 -30.61 0.44 28.56
CA VAL A 237 -30.65 -1.01 28.88
C VAL A 237 -29.71 -1.91 28.06
N TYR A 238 -29.21 -1.51 26.88
CA TYR A 238 -28.27 -2.34 26.09
C TYR A 238 -27.21 -1.49 25.38
N ASN A 239 -26.29 -0.94 26.16
CA ASN A 239 -25.22 -0.06 25.67
C ASN A 239 -24.05 -0.85 25.06
N THR A 240 -24.33 -1.74 24.11
CA THR A 240 -23.28 -2.29 23.25
C THR A 240 -22.94 -1.20 22.24
N SER A 241 -21.75 -0.61 22.33
CA SER A 241 -21.23 0.35 21.36
C SER A 241 -21.48 -0.16 19.94
N ALA A 242 -22.42 0.46 19.25
CA ALA A 242 -22.82 0.03 17.92
C ALA A 242 -21.64 0.25 16.98
N ARG A 243 -20.90 -0.82 16.64
CA ARG A 243 -19.83 -0.76 15.64
C ARG A 243 -20.38 -0.73 14.22
N ARG A 244 -21.70 -0.84 14.03
CA ARG A 244 -22.37 -0.96 12.72
C ARG A 244 -23.58 -0.03 12.68
N PRO A 245 -24.03 0.38 11.48
CA PRO A 245 -25.28 1.11 11.32
C PRO A 245 -26.46 0.35 11.95
N ARG A 246 -27.33 1.06 12.68
CA ARG A 246 -28.52 0.50 13.34
C ARG A 246 -29.75 1.28 12.91
N PHE A 247 -30.83 0.57 12.63
CA PHE A 247 -32.09 1.16 12.23
C PHE A 247 -33.15 0.84 13.27
N TYR A 248 -33.94 1.82 13.65
CA TYR A 248 -34.95 1.71 14.69
C TYR A 248 -36.30 2.19 14.17
N ARG A 249 -37.36 1.60 14.72
CA ARG A 249 -38.71 2.13 14.60
C ARG A 249 -39.19 2.64 15.95
N LYS A 250 -39.97 3.71 15.95
CA LYS A 250 -40.70 4.17 17.13
C LYS A 250 -41.97 3.33 17.29
N TRP A 251 -42.26 2.84 18.51
CA TRP A 251 -43.49 2.11 18.82
C TRP A 251 -44.24 2.76 19.99
N GLY A 252 -45.56 2.94 19.82
CA GLY A 252 -46.51 3.32 20.86
C GLY A 252 -47.02 4.76 20.79
N THR A 253 -48.31 4.94 21.12
CA THR A 253 -48.97 6.25 21.22
C THR A 253 -48.87 6.78 22.66
N GLU A 254 -48.25 7.94 22.80
CA GLU A 254 -48.46 8.95 23.86
C GLU A 254 -47.69 8.91 25.20
N ASN A 255 -47.14 7.80 25.75
CA ASN A 255 -46.43 7.91 27.05
C ASN A 255 -45.15 7.08 27.26
N TYR A 256 -44.82 6.16 26.36
CA TYR A 256 -43.55 5.41 26.40
C TYR A 256 -43.02 5.22 24.98
N SER A 257 -42.39 6.26 24.40
CA SER A 257 -41.73 6.14 23.11
C SER A 257 -40.52 5.22 23.26
N THR A 258 -40.71 3.95 22.92
CA THR A 258 -39.64 2.96 22.92
C THR A 258 -39.14 2.80 21.48
N TRP A 259 -37.84 3.00 21.30
CA TRP A 259 -37.16 2.73 20.03
C TRP A 259 -36.79 1.26 19.98
N TRP A 260 -37.30 0.56 18.97
CA TRP A 260 -37.02 -0.85 18.75
C TRP A 260 -36.11 -1.01 17.54
N GLU A 261 -34.99 -1.71 17.71
CA GLU A 261 -34.12 -2.03 16.59
C GLU A 261 -34.83 -2.96 15.61
N VAL A 262 -34.69 -2.66 14.33
CA VAL A 262 -35.28 -3.40 13.22
C VAL A 262 -34.16 -4.04 12.42
N PRO A 263 -34.21 -5.35 12.13
CA PRO A 263 -33.24 -5.99 11.25
C PRO A 263 -33.37 -5.41 9.83
N VAL A 264 -32.25 -4.95 9.28
CA VAL A 264 -32.18 -4.26 7.99
C VAL A 264 -31.04 -4.80 7.13
N THR A 265 -31.21 -4.65 5.81
CA THR A 265 -30.15 -4.75 4.80
C THR A 265 -29.82 -3.36 4.31
N PHE A 266 -28.53 -3.01 4.34
CA PHE A 266 -28.04 -1.71 3.86
C PHE A 266 -27.47 -1.84 2.45
N LEU A 267 -27.93 -1.00 1.54
CA LEU A 267 -27.27 -0.77 0.25
C LEU A 267 -26.27 0.39 0.40
N TYR A 268 -25.10 0.07 0.97
CA TYR A 268 -24.09 1.02 1.46
C TYR A 268 -23.67 2.15 0.51
N SER A 269 -23.74 1.96 -0.81
CA SER A 269 -23.38 2.97 -1.81
C SER A 269 -24.52 3.94 -2.13
N SER A 270 -25.77 3.53 -1.91
CA SER A 270 -26.98 4.24 -2.32
C SER A 270 -27.74 4.88 -1.17
N GLY A 271 -27.37 4.56 0.08
CA GLY A 271 -28.10 5.00 1.28
C GLY A 271 -29.53 4.44 1.37
N ILE A 272 -29.84 3.38 0.64
CA ILE A 272 -31.12 2.67 0.72
C ILE A 272 -31.05 1.64 1.86
N ILE A 273 -32.12 1.60 2.63
CA ILE A 273 -32.29 0.78 3.82
C ILE A 273 -33.52 -0.09 3.57
N ILE A 274 -33.36 -1.41 3.67
CA ILE A 274 -34.45 -2.36 3.46
C ILE A 274 -34.67 -3.16 4.74
N THR A 275 -35.80 -3.01 5.40
CA THR A 275 -36.15 -3.79 6.59
C THR A 275 -36.50 -5.22 6.20
N ARG A 276 -36.17 -6.19 7.06
CA ARG A 276 -36.48 -7.61 6.84
C ARG A 276 -37.99 -7.89 6.80
N PHE A 277 -38.79 -7.05 7.45
CA PHE A 277 -40.24 -7.12 7.47
C PHE A 277 -40.80 -5.70 7.32
N PRO A 278 -41.94 -5.50 6.64
CA PRO A 278 -42.61 -4.21 6.60
C PRO A 278 -42.87 -3.68 8.02
N ILE A 279 -42.57 -2.40 8.25
CA ILE A 279 -42.74 -1.72 9.52
C ILE A 279 -43.94 -0.76 9.43
N PHE A 280 -45.10 -1.28 9.76
CA PHE A 280 -46.37 -0.58 9.71
C PHE A 280 -47.04 -0.58 11.09
N THR A 281 -48.05 0.27 11.24
CA THR A 281 -49.04 0.29 12.32
C THR A 281 -50.44 -0.03 11.75
N GLY A 282 -51.41 -0.32 12.61
CA GLY A 282 -52.77 -0.67 12.17
C GLY A 282 -52.93 -2.15 11.77
N ASP A 283 -53.98 -2.44 10.98
CA ASP A 283 -54.31 -3.79 10.54
C ASP A 283 -53.62 -4.11 9.20
N GLY A 284 -52.73 -5.09 9.19
CA GLY A 284 -52.05 -5.52 7.97
C GLY A 284 -52.83 -6.52 7.12
N THR A 285 -54.02 -6.97 7.56
CA THR A 285 -54.81 -7.97 6.84
C THR A 285 -55.88 -7.34 5.94
N THR A 286 -56.37 -6.16 6.30
CA THR A 286 -57.34 -5.40 5.49
C THR A 286 -56.62 -4.46 4.52
N PRO A 287 -56.92 -4.51 3.20
CA PRO A 287 -56.34 -3.58 2.23
C PRO A 287 -56.49 -2.12 2.64
N GLY A 288 -55.39 -1.38 2.68
CA GLY A 288 -55.36 0.06 2.99
C GLY A 288 -55.56 0.42 4.47
N ALA A 289 -55.65 -0.57 5.37
CA ALA A 289 -55.77 -0.33 6.82
C ALA A 289 -54.43 -0.24 7.56
N ALA A 290 -53.33 -0.56 6.88
CA ALA A 290 -51.99 -0.38 7.41
C ALA A 290 -51.52 1.06 7.19
N GLU A 291 -50.75 1.57 8.14
CA GLU A 291 -50.17 2.91 8.10
C GLU A 291 -48.65 2.80 8.28
N ALA A 292 -47.89 3.78 7.77
CA ALA A 292 -46.46 3.85 8.02
C ALA A 292 -46.17 4.03 9.52
N ALA A 293 -45.01 3.53 9.96
CA ALA A 293 -44.55 3.80 11.32
C ALA A 293 -44.43 5.32 11.56
N GLU A 294 -44.86 5.78 12.75
CA GLU A 294 -44.84 7.20 13.13
C GLU A 294 -43.48 7.86 12.90
N ASP A 295 -42.40 7.15 13.22
CA ASP A 295 -41.04 7.60 12.93
C ASP A 295 -40.07 6.41 12.85
N VAL A 296 -38.99 6.62 12.12
CA VAL A 296 -37.85 5.70 12.04
C VAL A 296 -36.56 6.48 12.23
N ARG A 297 -35.55 5.82 12.80
CA ARG A 297 -34.24 6.42 13.07
C ARG A 297 -33.13 5.55 12.51
N LEU A 298 -32.17 6.16 11.82
CA LEU A 298 -30.91 5.53 11.43
C LEU A 298 -29.78 6.12 12.27
N ASP A 299 -29.13 5.31 13.09
CA ASP A 299 -27.85 5.65 13.72
C ASP A 299 -26.72 5.02 12.89
N TYR A 300 -25.88 5.85 12.27
CA TYR A 300 -24.84 5.36 11.36
C TYR A 300 -23.63 6.31 11.29
N ALA A 301 -22.61 5.91 10.53
CA ALA A 301 -21.58 6.80 10.05
C ALA A 301 -21.57 6.81 8.52
N TYR A 302 -21.29 7.97 7.93
CA TYR A 302 -21.09 8.10 6.48
C TYR A 302 -19.63 8.42 6.15
N LEU A 303 -19.23 8.03 4.94
CA LEU A 303 -17.91 8.26 4.37
C LEU A 303 -17.90 9.62 3.67
N GLY A 304 -17.35 10.62 4.36
CA GLY A 304 -17.10 11.95 3.83
C GLY A 304 -16.03 11.96 2.73
N ASN A 305 -15.68 13.17 2.29
CA ASN A 305 -14.56 13.36 1.39
C ASN A 305 -13.25 12.91 2.08
N PRO A 306 -12.33 12.26 1.35
CA PRO A 306 -11.04 11.90 1.91
C PRO A 306 -10.27 13.18 2.28
N LEU A 307 -9.51 13.10 3.36
CA LEU A 307 -8.54 14.15 3.69
C LEU A 307 -7.47 14.22 2.59
N VAL A 308 -6.99 15.43 2.33
CA VAL A 308 -5.96 15.65 1.31
C VAL A 308 -4.92 16.60 1.86
N ALA A 309 -3.67 16.14 1.87
CA ALA A 309 -2.51 16.98 2.12
C ALA A 309 -1.76 17.15 0.80
N ARG A 310 -1.44 18.38 0.44
CA ARG A 310 -0.83 18.68 -0.86
C ARG A 310 0.22 19.76 -0.71
N TYR A 311 1.40 19.50 -1.27
CA TYR A 311 2.47 20.49 -1.36
C TYR A 311 2.94 20.66 -2.83
N PRO A 312 3.13 21.90 -3.32
CA PRO A 312 2.62 23.14 -2.72
C PRO A 312 1.09 23.11 -2.59
N THR A 313 0.49 23.95 -1.74
CA THR A 313 -0.97 23.96 -1.55
C THR A 313 -1.71 24.19 -2.86
N SER A 314 -1.14 25.00 -3.75
CA SER A 314 -1.59 25.21 -5.14
C SER A 314 -0.40 25.30 -6.10
N GLY A 315 -0.62 25.04 -7.38
CA GLY A 315 0.41 25.13 -8.41
C GLY A 315 1.50 24.05 -8.32
N TYR A 316 2.71 24.43 -8.70
CA TYR A 316 3.90 23.58 -8.84
C TYR A 316 5.16 24.35 -8.38
N THR A 317 6.17 23.63 -7.90
CA THR A 317 7.42 24.22 -7.38
C THR A 317 8.67 23.48 -7.88
N GLY A 318 9.85 24.04 -7.60
CA GLY A 318 11.16 23.50 -7.95
C GLY A 318 11.64 23.85 -9.36
N THR A 319 12.93 23.64 -9.60
CA THR A 319 13.59 23.91 -10.89
C THR A 319 13.08 23.03 -12.02
N ALA A 320 12.56 21.84 -11.73
CA ALA A 320 11.90 21.03 -12.76
C ALA A 320 10.66 21.75 -13.31
N TYR A 321 9.95 22.53 -12.48
CA TYR A 321 8.85 23.38 -12.95
C TYR A 321 9.37 24.66 -13.60
N THR A 322 10.20 25.44 -12.90
CA THR A 322 10.57 26.79 -13.36
C THR A 322 11.49 26.80 -14.57
N ALA A 323 12.41 25.83 -14.70
CA ALA A 323 13.35 25.76 -15.81
C ALA A 323 12.92 24.77 -16.92
N ALA A 324 12.29 23.65 -16.57
CA ALA A 324 11.87 22.62 -17.55
C ALA A 324 10.35 22.58 -17.81
N GLY A 325 9.55 23.42 -17.16
CA GLY A 325 8.09 23.50 -17.39
C GLY A 325 7.30 22.29 -16.90
N ILE A 326 7.88 21.44 -16.06
CA ILE A 326 7.26 20.16 -15.66
C ILE A 326 6.10 20.39 -14.68
N ARG A 327 4.93 19.86 -15.04
CA ARG A 327 3.70 19.89 -14.22
C ARG A 327 3.28 18.46 -13.90
N ARG A 328 3.95 17.83 -12.93
CA ARG A 328 3.68 16.44 -12.53
C ARG A 328 3.41 16.37 -11.04
N GLU A 329 2.31 15.73 -10.69
CA GLU A 329 1.90 15.50 -9.30
C GLU A 329 2.10 14.02 -8.94
N LYS A 330 2.80 13.76 -7.82
CA LYS A 330 2.90 12.41 -7.26
C LYS A 330 1.77 12.21 -6.26
N VAL A 331 0.98 11.16 -6.42
CA VAL A 331 -0.12 10.82 -5.50
C VAL A 331 0.28 9.62 -4.65
N LYS A 332 0.16 9.75 -3.33
CA LYS A 332 0.30 8.66 -2.34
C LYS A 332 -1.04 8.48 -1.65
N HIS A 333 -1.54 7.25 -1.59
CA HIS A 333 -2.70 6.91 -0.77
C HIS A 333 -2.21 6.45 0.60
N ASP A 334 -2.78 7.03 1.65
CA ASP A 334 -2.47 6.69 3.04
C ASP A 334 -3.77 6.58 3.84
N GLU A 335 -4.32 5.37 3.91
CA GLU A 335 -5.60 5.11 4.59
C GLU A 335 -5.58 5.46 6.08
N THR A 336 -4.39 5.70 6.63
CA THR A 336 -4.21 6.06 8.03
C THR A 336 -4.46 7.56 8.30
N PHE A 337 -4.50 8.38 7.25
CA PHE A 337 -4.86 9.81 7.30
C PHE A 337 -6.38 9.98 7.29
N ILE A 338 -7.00 9.82 8.46
CA ILE A 338 -8.46 9.90 8.64
C ILE A 338 -8.87 11.02 9.61
N ASP A 339 -7.93 11.51 10.43
CA ASP A 339 -8.17 12.56 11.40
C ASP A 339 -7.69 13.92 10.86
N SER A 340 -8.58 14.90 10.83
CA SER A 340 -8.25 16.26 10.37
C SER A 340 -7.26 16.98 11.28
N THR A 341 -7.09 16.53 12.53
CA THR A 341 -6.10 17.10 13.45
C THR A 341 -4.65 16.81 13.01
N ASP A 342 -4.43 15.76 12.22
CA ASP A 342 -3.14 15.39 11.65
C ASP A 342 -2.79 16.16 10.36
N GLN A 343 -3.69 17.01 9.85
CA GLN A 343 -3.53 17.70 8.55
C GLN A 343 -2.18 18.41 8.42
N ALA A 344 -1.76 19.16 9.44
CA ALA A 344 -0.50 19.89 9.43
C ALA A 344 0.73 18.97 9.33
N GLN A 345 0.69 17.80 9.98
CA GLN A 345 1.78 16.82 9.90
C GLN A 345 1.84 16.18 8.50
N TYR A 346 0.69 15.88 7.91
CA TYR A 346 0.63 15.36 6.54
C TYR A 346 1.03 16.40 5.49
N ASP A 347 0.74 17.69 5.70
CA ASP A 347 1.21 18.76 4.82
C ASP A 347 2.75 18.88 4.87
N GLN A 348 3.34 18.80 6.06
CA GLN A 348 4.80 18.74 6.24
C GLN A 348 5.40 17.47 5.61
N LEU A 349 4.74 16.32 5.74
CA LEU A 349 5.17 15.09 5.11
C LEU A 349 5.12 15.19 3.58
N ALA A 350 4.05 15.77 3.00
CA ALA A 350 3.96 16.00 1.56
C ALA A 350 5.08 16.92 1.06
N GLN A 351 5.42 17.96 1.83
CA GLN A 351 6.57 18.81 1.54
C GLN A 351 7.89 18.05 1.59
N ALA A 352 8.17 17.31 2.67
CA ALA A 352 9.41 16.55 2.82
C ALA A 352 9.59 15.48 1.73
N LEU A 353 8.50 14.84 1.29
CA LEU A 353 8.52 13.88 0.19
C LEU A 353 8.70 14.53 -1.19
N LEU A 354 8.31 15.80 -1.35
CA LEU A 354 8.49 16.54 -2.60
C LEU A 354 9.91 17.10 -2.74
N GLU A 355 10.52 17.54 -1.64
CA GLU A 355 11.83 18.21 -1.62
C GLU A 355 12.91 17.50 -2.46
N PRO A 356 13.13 16.17 -2.33
CA PRO A 356 14.13 15.47 -3.15
C PRO A 356 13.75 15.29 -4.64
N LEU A 357 12.51 15.62 -5.03
CA LEU A 357 11.92 15.31 -6.33
C LEU A 357 11.64 16.55 -7.21
N LYS A 358 11.54 17.75 -6.61
CA LYS A 358 11.09 18.98 -7.29
C LYS A 358 12.09 19.61 -8.24
N ASP A 359 13.37 19.29 -8.08
CA ASP A 359 14.46 19.92 -8.82
C ASP A 359 14.99 19.06 -9.97
N ILE A 360 15.53 19.70 -11.00
CA ILE A 360 16.24 18.98 -12.08
C ILE A 360 17.44 18.26 -11.47
N ALA A 361 17.53 16.96 -11.69
CA ALA A 361 18.69 16.22 -11.21
C ALA A 361 19.83 16.28 -12.21
N TYR A 362 21.03 16.56 -11.74
CA TYR A 362 22.25 16.46 -12.51
C TYR A 362 23.00 15.23 -12.03
N SER A 363 23.55 14.44 -12.94
CA SER A 363 24.48 13.37 -12.60
C SER A 363 25.57 13.24 -13.66
N GLY A 364 26.79 12.92 -13.23
CA GLY A 364 27.92 12.74 -14.13
C GLY A 364 29.25 12.63 -13.41
N GLY A 365 30.29 12.44 -14.21
CA GLY A 365 31.68 12.38 -13.77
C GLY A 365 32.39 13.71 -14.04
N VAL A 366 33.00 14.33 -13.03
CA VAL A 366 33.80 15.54 -13.19
C VAL A 366 35.28 15.21 -12.97
N PRO A 367 36.09 15.16 -14.04
CA PRO A 367 37.52 14.91 -13.94
C PRO A 367 38.27 16.17 -13.48
N LEU A 368 39.25 16.01 -12.58
CA LEU A 368 40.13 17.05 -12.07
C LEU A 368 41.57 16.75 -12.47
N LYS A 369 42.32 17.76 -12.94
CA LYS A 369 43.71 17.65 -13.44
C LYS A 369 44.79 17.46 -12.35
N LYS A 370 44.44 16.86 -11.23
CA LYS A 370 45.39 16.51 -10.16
C LYS A 370 44.76 15.48 -9.24
N LEU A 371 45.61 14.70 -8.58
CA LEU A 371 45.20 13.88 -7.44
C LEU A 371 44.84 14.78 -6.26
N ASP A 372 43.55 14.86 -5.94
CA ASP A 372 43.05 15.62 -4.78
C ASP A 372 42.61 14.69 -3.64
N TRP A 373 43.59 14.29 -2.82
CA TRP A 373 43.37 13.41 -1.67
C TRP A 373 42.45 14.01 -0.60
N SER A 374 42.20 15.31 -0.63
CA SER A 374 41.26 15.93 0.31
C SER A 374 39.79 15.55 0.03
N LEU A 375 39.53 14.85 -1.08
CA LEU A 375 38.23 14.28 -1.46
C LEU A 375 38.14 12.77 -1.20
N VAL A 376 39.12 12.17 -0.50
CA VAL A 376 39.13 10.73 -0.20
C VAL A 376 37.95 10.31 0.67
N ASN A 377 37.47 11.22 1.53
CA ASN A 377 36.29 10.99 2.35
C ASN A 377 35.04 11.38 1.56
N LEU A 378 34.03 10.50 1.57
CA LEU A 378 32.69 10.81 1.08
C LEU A 378 31.94 11.67 2.12
N GLY A 379 30.77 12.19 1.75
CA GLY A 379 29.93 13.00 2.65
C GLY A 379 30.05 14.52 2.46
N TYR A 380 30.55 14.96 1.32
CA TYR A 380 30.55 16.37 0.93
C TYR A 380 29.42 16.68 -0.05
N ARG A 381 28.94 17.93 0.02
CA ARG A 381 28.24 18.58 -1.09
C ARG A 381 29.25 19.34 -1.92
N ILE A 382 29.29 19.05 -3.22
CA ILE A 382 30.24 19.64 -4.15
C ILE A 382 29.57 20.77 -4.91
N ASN A 383 30.15 21.97 -4.78
CA ASN A 383 29.91 23.12 -5.64
C ASN A 383 31.07 23.25 -6.63
N ILE A 384 30.81 23.77 -7.83
CA ILE A 384 31.84 23.89 -8.85
C ILE A 384 31.96 25.33 -9.30
N THR A 385 33.15 25.91 -9.13
CA THR A 385 33.54 27.17 -9.75
C THR A 385 34.45 26.88 -10.93
N GLY A 386 34.54 27.81 -11.87
CA GLY A 386 35.46 27.66 -13.00
C GLY A 386 36.58 28.70 -12.95
N GLN A 387 37.70 28.36 -13.60
CA GLN A 387 38.75 29.30 -13.95
C GLN A 387 39.10 29.24 -15.44
N ASP A 388 39.51 30.38 -16.00
CA ASP A 388 40.15 30.51 -17.31
C ASP A 388 41.66 30.20 -17.22
N ASP A 389 42.34 30.33 -18.37
CA ASP A 389 43.75 30.00 -18.57
C ASP A 389 44.69 30.90 -17.77
N GLY A 390 44.23 32.13 -17.49
CA GLY A 390 44.93 33.10 -16.66
C GLY A 390 44.64 32.93 -15.17
N GLY A 391 43.82 31.93 -14.79
CA GLY A 391 43.35 31.73 -13.42
C GLY A 391 42.21 32.69 -13.01
N GLY A 392 41.67 33.47 -13.95
CA GLY A 392 40.52 34.33 -13.75
C GLY A 392 39.24 33.51 -13.52
N PRO A 393 38.34 33.93 -12.61
CA PRO A 393 37.11 33.19 -12.34
C PRO A 393 36.16 33.22 -13.53
N ILE A 394 35.50 32.09 -13.82
CA ILE A 394 34.41 32.01 -14.80
C ILE A 394 33.13 31.46 -14.14
N THR A 395 31.97 31.90 -14.64
CA THR A 395 30.67 31.37 -14.24
C THR A 395 30.33 30.11 -15.02
N THR A 396 30.14 29.02 -14.30
CA THR A 396 29.80 27.69 -14.77
C THR A 396 28.29 27.40 -14.73
N GLY A 397 27.54 28.11 -13.89
CA GLY A 397 26.14 27.82 -13.58
C GLY A 397 25.96 26.72 -12.51
N PHE A 398 27.06 26.20 -11.97
CA PHE A 398 27.09 25.13 -10.98
C PHE A 398 27.75 25.56 -9.65
N GLU A 399 27.90 26.86 -9.42
CA GLU A 399 28.47 27.44 -8.19
C GLU A 399 27.66 27.09 -6.95
N GLN A 400 26.37 26.77 -7.14
CA GLN A 400 25.44 26.42 -6.07
C GLN A 400 24.73 25.08 -6.36
N ILE A 401 25.37 24.18 -7.12
CA ILE A 401 24.76 22.89 -7.51
C ILE A 401 24.54 21.96 -6.32
N LYS A 402 25.32 22.08 -5.24
CA LYS A 402 25.22 21.28 -4.00
C LYS A 402 25.11 19.78 -4.26
N SER A 403 25.87 19.28 -5.24
CA SER A 403 25.78 17.89 -5.69
C SER A 403 26.39 16.93 -4.66
N PHE A 404 25.81 15.75 -4.47
CA PHE A 404 26.36 14.71 -3.62
C PHE A 404 27.58 14.08 -4.27
N LEU A 405 28.68 14.00 -3.53
CA LEU A 405 29.83 13.19 -3.92
C LEU A 405 29.53 11.71 -3.65
N LEU A 406 29.16 10.97 -4.71
CA LEU A 406 28.83 9.56 -4.64
C LEU A 406 30.08 8.66 -4.62
N GLY A 407 31.15 9.11 -5.27
CA GLY A 407 32.38 8.35 -5.39
C GLY A 407 33.52 9.18 -5.96
N VAL A 408 34.75 8.74 -5.67
CA VAL A 408 35.97 9.34 -6.20
C VAL A 408 36.83 8.24 -6.79
N THR A 409 37.26 8.44 -8.04
CA THR A 409 38.22 7.56 -8.71
C THR A 409 39.54 8.30 -8.86
N TYR A 410 40.64 7.66 -8.48
CA TYR A 410 42.00 8.19 -8.63
C TYR A 410 42.73 7.39 -9.70
N GLU A 411 43.17 8.06 -10.75
CA GLU A 411 44.00 7.49 -11.81
C GLU A 411 45.42 8.02 -11.68
N PHE A 412 46.37 7.20 -11.23
CA PHE A 412 47.74 7.65 -10.96
C PHE A 412 48.52 8.08 -12.20
N PHE A 413 48.15 7.55 -13.36
CA PHE A 413 48.63 8.00 -14.67
C PHE A 413 47.38 8.17 -15.53
N PRO A 414 46.91 9.41 -15.79
CA PRO A 414 47.66 10.68 -15.85
C PRO A 414 47.57 11.61 -14.60
N GLN A 415 47.38 11.08 -13.40
CA GLN A 415 47.14 11.87 -12.16
C GLN A 415 45.78 12.59 -12.14
N LEU A 416 44.72 11.86 -12.52
CA LEU A 416 43.36 12.37 -12.57
C LEU A 416 42.57 12.00 -11.30
N THR A 417 41.75 12.92 -10.81
CA THR A 417 40.69 12.62 -9.84
C THR A 417 39.33 12.79 -10.51
N THR A 418 38.55 11.73 -10.65
CA THR A 418 37.19 11.78 -11.21
C THR A 418 36.16 11.73 -10.09
N LEU A 419 35.33 12.78 -10.00
CA LEU A 419 34.24 12.87 -9.04
C LEU A 419 32.94 12.37 -9.66
N ASN A 420 32.31 11.37 -9.04
CA ASN A 420 30.97 10.93 -9.41
C ASN A 420 29.95 11.73 -8.60
N LEU A 421 29.21 12.60 -9.28
CA LEU A 421 28.31 13.57 -8.67
C LEU A 421 26.85 13.25 -9.00
N SER A 422 25.94 13.58 -8.07
CA SER A 422 24.49 13.56 -8.30
C SER A 422 23.80 14.60 -7.45
N THR A 423 22.90 15.41 -8.00
CA THR A 423 22.01 16.27 -7.17
C THR A 423 20.74 15.56 -6.74
N SER A 424 20.50 14.34 -7.23
CA SER A 424 19.34 13.54 -6.83
C SER A 424 19.55 12.96 -5.44
N GLU A 425 18.88 13.51 -4.44
CA GLU A 425 18.85 12.97 -3.07
C GLU A 425 18.40 11.50 -3.05
N GLY A 426 17.41 11.13 -3.86
CA GLY A 426 16.96 9.75 -3.97
C GLY A 426 18.02 8.75 -4.47
N LYS A 427 19.05 9.20 -5.21
CA LYS A 427 20.17 8.29 -5.59
C LYS A 427 21.16 8.11 -4.45
N PHE A 428 21.23 9.07 -3.53
CA PHE A 428 22.07 9.00 -2.34
C PHE A 428 21.40 8.16 -1.24
N ALA A 429 20.09 8.31 -1.08
CA ALA A 429 19.31 7.59 -0.06
C ALA A 429 18.91 6.15 -0.47
N PHE A 430 18.87 5.82 -1.77
CA PHE A 430 18.39 4.54 -2.28
C PHE A 430 19.33 3.88 -3.30
N ALA A 431 20.67 3.96 -3.13
CA ALA A 431 21.50 2.90 -3.70
C ALA A 431 20.88 1.58 -3.20
N ASP A 432 20.43 0.73 -4.13
CA ASP A 432 19.52 -0.39 -3.86
C ASP A 432 19.94 -1.09 -2.57
N PHE A 433 19.03 -1.22 -1.59
CA PHE A 433 19.37 -1.86 -0.31
C PHE A 433 19.96 -3.26 -0.52
N THR A 434 19.66 -3.89 -1.66
CA THR A 434 20.28 -5.12 -2.14
C THR A 434 21.78 -4.92 -2.45
N GLU A 435 22.17 -3.87 -3.18
CA GLU A 435 23.58 -3.50 -3.43
C GLU A 435 24.28 -3.05 -2.14
N LEU A 436 23.61 -2.31 -1.25
CA LEU A 436 24.17 -1.92 0.04
C LEU A 436 24.41 -3.14 0.95
N LYS A 437 23.50 -4.13 0.94
CA LYS A 437 23.69 -5.42 1.64
C LYS A 437 24.91 -6.15 1.10
N GLU A 438 25.09 -6.20 -0.22
CA GLU A 438 26.28 -6.82 -0.83
C GLU A 438 27.58 -6.06 -0.55
N VAL A 439 27.57 -4.73 -0.56
CA VAL A 439 28.75 -3.90 -0.26
C VAL A 439 29.13 -3.96 1.22
N ILE A 440 28.17 -3.98 2.15
CA ILE A 440 28.43 -4.17 3.58
C ILE A 440 28.98 -5.58 3.83
N PHE A 441 28.40 -6.59 3.18
CA PHE A 441 28.90 -7.97 3.26
C PHE A 441 30.35 -8.06 2.74
N TRP A 442 30.65 -7.41 1.62
CA TRP A 442 32.01 -7.34 1.06
C TRP A 442 32.99 -6.54 1.91
N LYS A 443 32.60 -5.41 2.51
CA LYS A 443 33.49 -4.62 3.40
C LYS A 443 33.82 -5.36 4.69
N ASN A 444 32.86 -6.09 5.26
CA ASN A 444 33.12 -6.97 6.41
C ASN A 444 34.04 -8.14 6.01
N ARG A 445 33.81 -8.76 4.84
CA ARG A 445 34.69 -9.81 4.30
C ARG A 445 36.11 -9.30 3.97
N VAL A 446 36.25 -8.10 3.42
CA VAL A 446 37.55 -7.49 3.07
C VAL A 446 38.30 -7.00 4.31
N SER A 447 37.60 -6.56 5.35
CA SER A 447 38.23 -6.21 6.63
C SER A 447 38.61 -7.44 7.46
N GLU A 448 37.89 -8.55 7.32
CA GLU A 448 38.31 -9.88 7.79
C GLU A 448 39.52 -10.40 6.99
N LEU A 449 39.49 -10.33 5.66
CA LEU A 449 40.61 -10.71 4.80
C LEU A 449 41.84 -9.80 5.00
N ARG A 450 41.68 -8.51 5.29
CA ARG A 450 42.80 -7.64 5.70
C ARG A 450 43.35 -8.04 7.08
N ARG A 451 42.51 -8.46 8.02
CA ARG A 451 42.96 -8.98 9.32
C ARG A 451 43.67 -10.34 9.18
N GLU A 452 43.21 -11.20 8.29
CA GLU A 452 43.85 -12.49 7.99
C GLU A 452 45.15 -12.30 7.18
N GLN A 453 45.19 -11.44 6.16
CA GLN A 453 46.40 -11.18 5.37
C GLN A 453 47.45 -10.35 6.12
N LEU A 454 47.06 -9.41 6.99
CA LEU A 454 48.01 -8.70 7.86
C LEU A 454 48.51 -9.57 9.03
N GLY A 455 47.82 -10.67 9.36
CA GLY A 455 48.32 -11.70 10.27
C GLY A 455 49.47 -12.54 9.69
N TRP A 456 49.58 -12.61 8.36
CA TRP A 456 50.65 -13.31 7.63
C TRP A 456 51.77 -12.39 7.12
N LEU A 457 51.57 -11.07 7.15
CA LEU A 457 52.63 -10.08 6.89
C LEU A 457 53.35 -9.69 8.19
N ARG A 458 53.91 -10.69 8.88
CA ARG A 458 55.10 -10.46 9.72
C ARG A 458 56.29 -10.32 8.79
N LEU A 459 56.92 -9.15 8.85
CA LEU A 459 58.25 -8.90 8.32
C LEU A 459 59.27 -9.79 9.05
N GLU A 460 59.47 -11.00 8.56
CA GLU A 460 60.69 -11.77 8.84
C GLU A 460 61.29 -12.23 7.51
N ASN A 461 62.43 -11.61 7.17
CA ASN A 461 63.38 -11.96 6.11
C ASN A 461 62.91 -11.88 4.64
N TYR A 462 63.05 -10.71 4.02
CA TYR A 462 63.56 -10.63 2.65
C TYR A 462 64.60 -9.52 2.51
N SER A 463 65.79 -9.93 2.08
CA SER A 463 66.90 -9.12 1.61
C SER A 463 66.48 -8.32 0.37
N ILE A 464 66.72 -7.02 0.41
CA ILE A 464 66.59 -6.13 -0.74
C ILE A 464 67.72 -6.47 -1.73
N HIS A 465 67.36 -6.91 -2.93
CA HIS A 465 68.25 -6.89 -4.09
C HIS A 465 67.91 -5.64 -4.91
N ILE A 466 68.73 -4.60 -4.77
CA ILE A 466 68.72 -3.45 -5.69
C ILE A 466 69.51 -3.88 -6.91
N THR A 467 68.84 -4.16 -8.03
CA THR A 467 69.51 -4.23 -9.32
C THR A 467 69.61 -2.80 -9.87
N HIS A 468 70.78 -2.20 -9.72
CA HIS A 468 71.15 -1.02 -10.49
C HIS A 468 71.30 -1.44 -11.95
N THR A 469 70.38 -1.03 -12.83
CA THR A 469 70.65 -0.95 -14.26
C THR A 469 71.43 0.33 -14.50
N SER A 470 72.77 0.24 -14.44
CA SER A 470 73.64 1.24 -15.03
C SER A 470 73.61 1.08 -16.55
N ASP A 471 73.13 2.11 -17.24
CA ASP A 471 73.44 2.34 -18.65
C ASP A 471 74.96 2.35 -18.82
N GLY A 472 75.46 1.57 -19.78
CA GLY A 472 76.87 1.67 -20.18
C GLY A 472 77.37 0.45 -20.96
N GLY A 473 77.26 0.54 -22.29
CA GLY A 473 78.32 0.22 -23.25
C GLY A 473 79.26 -0.96 -23.02
N ASN A 474 79.29 -1.84 -24.03
CA ASN A 474 80.44 -2.61 -24.52
C ASN A 474 81.24 -3.44 -23.51
N ALA A 475 81.10 -4.77 -23.60
CA ALA A 475 82.19 -5.69 -23.31
C ALA A 475 82.23 -6.82 -24.37
N PRO A 476 83.42 -7.18 -24.90
CA PRO A 476 83.58 -8.39 -25.68
C PRO A 476 83.90 -9.61 -24.79
N ALA A 477 83.38 -10.75 -25.24
CA ALA A 477 83.92 -12.12 -25.19
C ALA A 477 84.66 -12.62 -23.93
N GLY A 478 84.11 -13.69 -23.36
CA GLY A 478 84.93 -14.84 -22.92
C GLY A 478 84.53 -15.51 -21.61
N GLY A 479 83.98 -16.72 -21.71
CA GLY A 479 84.48 -17.87 -20.94
C GLY A 479 83.67 -18.40 -19.74
N GLN A 480 83.03 -19.56 -19.98
CA GLN A 480 82.89 -20.76 -19.11
C GLN A 480 82.12 -20.63 -17.78
N SER A 481 80.88 -21.13 -17.65
CA SER A 481 80.38 -22.53 -17.52
C SER A 481 80.62 -23.18 -16.14
N GLY A 482 79.53 -23.37 -15.40
CA GLY A 482 79.44 -24.20 -14.18
C GLY A 482 78.00 -24.47 -13.78
N GLU A 483 77.51 -25.65 -14.17
CA GLU A 483 76.38 -26.48 -13.72
C GLU A 483 75.27 -25.95 -12.79
N VAL A 484 74.03 -26.17 -13.24
CA VAL A 484 72.76 -26.08 -12.49
C VAL A 484 72.21 -27.51 -12.30
N GLN A 485 71.86 -27.89 -11.07
CA GLN A 485 71.06 -29.09 -10.79
C GLN A 485 69.58 -28.70 -10.60
N GLU A 486 68.71 -29.29 -11.42
CA GLU A 486 67.25 -29.27 -11.28
C GLU A 486 66.78 -30.40 -10.36
N TYR A 487 65.77 -30.13 -9.52
CA TYR A 487 64.92 -31.16 -8.92
C TYR A 487 63.46 -30.87 -9.28
N ASN A 488 62.84 -31.86 -9.95
CA ASN A 488 61.44 -31.89 -10.37
C ASN A 488 60.49 -32.15 -9.21
N ALA A 489 59.31 -31.52 -9.25
CA ALA A 489 58.18 -31.78 -8.38
C ALA A 489 57.12 -32.64 -9.10
N GLN A 490 56.71 -33.74 -8.49
CA GLN A 490 55.50 -34.50 -8.80
C GLN A 490 54.73 -34.73 -7.50
N ASP A 491 53.48 -34.25 -7.43
CA ASP A 491 52.30 -35.09 -7.18
C ASP A 491 51.02 -34.23 -7.02
N PRO A 492 49.88 -34.63 -7.60
CA PRO A 492 48.60 -33.91 -7.50
C PRO A 492 47.74 -34.39 -6.33
N ILE A 493 47.13 -33.45 -5.60
CA ILE A 493 46.15 -33.74 -4.54
C ILE A 493 44.73 -33.65 -5.10
N THR A 494 43.99 -34.74 -4.97
CA THR A 494 42.59 -34.94 -5.36
C THR A 494 41.63 -34.31 -4.33
N LEU A 495 40.65 -33.53 -4.79
CA LEU A 495 39.55 -32.99 -3.98
C LEU A 495 38.32 -33.92 -4.07
N SER A 496 37.83 -34.40 -2.92
CA SER A 496 36.61 -35.17 -2.79
C SER A 496 35.39 -34.25 -2.57
N GLY A 497 34.32 -34.53 -3.32
CA GLY A 497 33.03 -33.85 -3.20
C GLY A 497 32.20 -34.41 -2.04
N ASN A 498 31.52 -33.52 -1.31
CA ASN A 498 30.52 -33.87 -0.32
C ASN A 498 29.13 -33.41 -0.78
N THR A 499 28.21 -34.38 -0.78
CA THR A 499 26.80 -34.32 -1.16
C THR A 499 25.98 -33.66 -0.06
N PHE A 500 25.18 -32.64 -0.40
CA PHE A 500 24.19 -32.05 0.52
C PHE A 500 22.93 -32.93 0.55
N GLY A 501 22.65 -33.52 1.70
CA GLY A 501 21.40 -34.23 1.99
C GLY A 501 20.34 -33.29 2.55
N HIS A 502 19.22 -33.15 1.85
CA HIS A 502 17.98 -32.55 2.34
C HIS A 502 17.41 -33.41 3.48
N ARG A 503 17.17 -32.82 4.66
CA ARG A 503 16.28 -33.38 5.69
C ARG A 503 15.01 -32.54 5.79
N SER A 504 13.90 -33.16 5.43
CA SER A 504 12.53 -32.72 5.67
C SER A 504 12.18 -32.89 7.15
N TYR A 505 11.67 -31.86 7.80
CA TYR A 505 11.09 -31.97 9.14
C TYR A 505 9.59 -32.24 9.04
N SER A 506 9.16 -33.36 9.62
CA SER A 506 7.76 -33.72 9.85
C SER A 506 7.20 -33.00 11.07
N SER A 507 6.01 -32.42 10.93
CA SER A 507 5.22 -31.81 12.00
C SER A 507 4.70 -32.86 12.98
N GLY A 508 5.20 -32.85 14.22
CA GLY A 508 4.62 -33.56 15.35
C GLY A 508 3.71 -32.64 16.16
N GLN A 509 2.47 -33.07 16.39
CA GLN A 509 1.56 -32.53 17.38
C GLN A 509 2.01 -32.90 18.80
N ASP A 510 1.82 -31.96 19.73
CA ASP A 510 1.58 -32.06 21.19
C ASP A 510 2.00 -30.70 21.77
N GLY A 511 1.32 -29.99 22.66
CA GLY A 511 0.35 -30.32 23.68
C GLY A 511 0.67 -29.39 24.88
N ASN A 512 -0.32 -28.61 25.34
CA ASN A 512 -0.35 -27.87 26.62
C ASN A 512 0.86 -27.01 27.05
N LYS A 513 0.72 -25.67 26.98
CA LYS A 513 1.29 -24.74 27.97
C LYS A 513 0.32 -23.60 28.31
N ALA A 514 0.19 -23.37 29.62
CA ALA A 514 -0.63 -22.39 30.31
C ALA A 514 -0.18 -20.92 30.07
N PRO A 515 -1.01 -19.90 30.39
CA PRO A 515 -0.78 -18.52 29.96
C PRO A 515 0.25 -17.81 30.83
N CYS A 516 1.24 -17.20 30.20
CA CYS A 516 2.17 -16.27 30.86
C CYS A 516 1.56 -14.86 30.88
N ASN A 517 1.48 -14.29 32.08
CA ASN A 517 1.16 -12.90 32.36
C ASN A 517 2.17 -11.96 31.66
N TYR A 518 1.67 -10.95 30.95
CA TYR A 518 2.45 -9.80 30.50
C TYR A 518 2.53 -8.75 31.62
N PRO A 519 3.72 -8.27 31.99
CA PRO A 519 3.84 -6.99 32.68
C PRO A 519 3.84 -5.85 31.66
N SER A 520 3.07 -4.83 32.03
CA SER A 520 2.90 -3.55 31.35
C SER A 520 4.19 -2.71 31.28
N LYS A 521 4.26 -1.88 30.21
CA LYS A 521 5.12 -0.71 29.97
C LYS A 521 6.52 -1.01 29.42
N TRP A 522 6.84 -0.44 28.26
CA TRP A 522 7.94 0.52 28.05
C TRP A 522 7.59 1.44 26.87
N GLN A 523 8.02 2.71 26.99
CA GLN A 523 7.76 3.84 26.08
C GLN A 523 8.41 3.69 24.72
#